data_AF-A0A316VFX6-F1
#
_entry.id   AF-A0A316VFX6-F1
#
_cell.length_a   1.000
_cell.length_b   1.000
_cell.length_c   1.000
_cell.angle_alpha   90.00
_cell.angle_beta   90.00
_cell.angle_gamma   90.00
#
_symmetry.space_group_name_H-M   'P 1'
#
loop_
_entity.id
_entity.type
_entity.pdbx_description
1 polymer ?
#
loop_
_entity_poly.entity_id
_entity_poly.type
_entity_poly.pdbx_seq_one_letter_code
_entity_poly.pdbx_strand_id
1 'polypeptide(L)' 'MNVKLLVSLVFATTLAQLAIAGPTAYGICQAGCASPSVACYTAAGATFGTVAAAAAPAAILGCNSAF' A
#
# COMPACT_ATOMS: atom_id res chain seq x y z
N MET A 1 21.83 -5.60 4.63
CA MET A 1 20.91 -4.44 4.68
C MET A 1 21.61 -3.32 5.44
N ASN A 2 21.92 -2.20 4.77
CA ASN A 2 22.64 -1.09 5.39
C ASN A 2 21.71 -0.35 6.35
N VAL A 3 22.06 -0.30 7.64
CA VAL A 3 21.21 0.28 8.70
C VAL A 3 20.78 1.72 8.37
N LYS A 4 21.63 2.50 7.68
CA LYS A 4 21.30 3.86 7.20
C LYS A 4 20.17 3.91 6.17
N LEU A 5 20.13 2.93 5.27
CA LEU A 5 19.08 2.82 4.25
C LEU A 5 17.75 2.44 4.91
N LEU A 6 17.80 1.53 5.87
CA LEU A 6 16.67 1.08 6.67
C LEU A 6 16.08 2.23 7.51
N VAL A 7 16.94 3.02 8.16
CA VAL A 7 16.53 4.21 8.94
C VAL A 7 15.91 5.29 8.05
N SER A 8 16.47 5.55 6.87
CA SER A 8 15.88 6.54 5.93
C SER A 8 14.53 6.08 5.41
N LEU A 9 14.38 4.78 5.12
CA LEU A 9 13.11 4.22 4.63
C LEU A 9 12.03 4.28 5.71
N VAL A 10 12.35 3.89 6.95
CA VAL A 10 11.43 3.96 8.09
C VAL A 10 11.03 5.41 8.39
N PHE A 11 11.98 6.35 8.35
CA PHE A 11 11.71 7.77 8.58
C PHE A 11 10.81 8.39 7.49
N ALA A 12 11.04 8.05 6.22
CA ALA A 12 10.17 8.49 5.12
C ALA A 12 8.74 7.94 5.27
N THR A 13 8.58 6.68 5.70
CA THR A 13 7.27 6.07 5.91
C THR A 13 6.50 6.64 7.10
N THR A 14 7.18 7.02 8.20
CA THR A 14 6.50 7.58 9.38
C THR A 14 6.06 9.03 9.19
N LEU A 15 6.82 9.83 8.42
CA LEU A 15 6.43 11.21 8.08
C LEU A 15 5.20 11.26 7.16
N ALA A 16 4.99 10.24 6.33
CA ALA A 16 3.81 10.15 5.46
C ALA A 16 2.50 9.96 6.23
N GLN A 17 2.54 9.52 7.49
CA GLN A 17 1.36 9.23 8.31
C GLN A 17 0.76 10.47 9.00
N LEU A 18 1.50 11.57 9.07
CA LEU A 18 1.06 12.83 9.68
C LEU A 18 0.46 13.76 8.63
N ALA A 19 -0.67 13.36 8.03
CA ALA A 19 -1.44 14.27 7.19
C ALA A 19 -2.22 15.26 8.07
N ILE A 20 -1.63 16.42 8.37
CA ILE A 20 -2.37 17.58 8.89
C ILE A 20 -3.09 18.27 7.71
N ALA A 21 -3.93 17.50 7.02
CA ALA A 21 -4.59 17.92 5.80
C ALA A 21 -6.05 17.45 5.79
N GLY A 22 -6.90 18.15 5.03
CA GLY A 22 -8.31 17.81 4.94
C GLY A 22 -8.56 16.43 4.31
N PRO A 23 -9.79 15.88 4.43
CA PRO A 23 -10.13 14.53 3.97
C PRO A 23 -9.76 14.24 2.51
N THR A 24 -9.87 15.25 1.63
CA THR A 24 -9.51 15.13 0.21
C THR A 24 -8.01 14.84 0.02
N ALA A 25 -7.15 15.55 0.73
CA ALA A 25 -5.70 15.35 0.64
C ALA A 25 -5.28 13.99 1.19
N TYR A 26 -5.92 13.55 2.29
CA TYR A 26 -5.75 12.20 2.81
C TYR A 26 -6.17 11.14 1.79
N GLY A 27 -7.33 11.32 1.14
CA GLY A 27 -7.81 10.40 0.10
C GLY A 27 -6.86 10.27 -1.09
N ILE A 28 -6.27 11.38 -1.56
CA ILE A 28 -5.29 11.36 -2.65
C ILE A 28 -4.02 10.60 -2.23
N CYS A 29 -3.53 10.80 -1.00
CA CYS A 29 -2.38 10.08 -0.47
C CYS A 29 -2.63 8.57 -0.44
N GLN A 30 -3.76 8.15 0.11
CA GLN A 30 -4.17 6.74 0.17
C GLN A 30 -4.37 6.14 -1.22
N ALA A 31 -4.90 6.91 -2.18
CA ALA A 31 -5.03 6.46 -3.56
C ALA A 31 -3.66 6.20 -4.22
N GLY A 32 -2.65 7.01 -3.88
CA GLY A 32 -1.26 6.80 -4.28
C GLY A 32 -0.71 5.47 -3.77
N CYS A 33 -0.85 5.20 -2.47
CA CYS A 33 -0.43 3.92 -1.87
C CYS A 33 -1.20 2.71 -2.41
N ALA A 34 -2.50 2.88 -2.71
CA ALA A 34 -3.31 1.79 -3.27
C ALA A 34 -2.95 1.44 -4.72
N SER A 35 -2.43 2.39 -5.51
CA SER A 35 -2.14 2.23 -6.93
C SER A 35 -1.27 1.00 -7.27
N PRO A 36 -0.12 0.75 -6.61
CA PRO A 36 0.68 -0.47 -6.84
C PRO A 36 -0.05 -1.76 -6.49
N SER A 37 -0.83 -1.79 -5.40
CA SER A 37 -1.66 -2.96 -5.08
C SER A 37 -2.72 -3.21 -6.13
N VAL A 38 -3.40 -2.17 -6.62
CA VAL A 38 -4.40 -2.29 -7.70
C VAL A 38 -3.76 -2.84 -8.98
N ALA A 39 -2.57 -2.37 -9.35
CA ALA A 39 -1.83 -2.88 -10.50
C ALA A 39 -1.47 -4.36 -10.33
N CYS A 40 -0.98 -4.76 -9.16
CA CYS A 40 -0.64 -6.15 -8.86
C CYS A 40 -1.87 -7.08 -8.90
N TYR A 41 -2.99 -6.64 -8.31
CA TYR A 41 -4.26 -7.38 -8.36
C TYR A 41 -4.73 -7.57 -9.81
N THR A 42 -4.64 -6.52 -10.62
CA THR A 42 -5.00 -6.58 -12.04
C THR A 42 -4.11 -7.58 -12.79
N ALA A 43 -2.80 -7.58 -12.53
CA ALA A 43 -1.88 -8.57 -13.10
C ALA A 43 -2.16 -9.99 -12.61
N ALA A 44 -2.65 -10.15 -11.39
CA ALA A 44 -3.10 -11.42 -10.81
C ALA A 44 -4.52 -11.84 -11.26
N GLY A 45 -5.21 -11.04 -12.08
CA GLY A 45 -6.55 -11.31 -12.58
C GLY A 45 -7.67 -11.11 -11.57
N ALA A 46 -7.45 -10.29 -10.53
CA ALA A 46 -8.42 -9.98 -9.49
C ALA A 46 -8.71 -8.48 -9.41
N THR A 47 -9.89 -8.13 -8.88
CA THR A 47 -10.24 -6.74 -8.58
C THR A 47 -9.81 -6.42 -7.14
N PHE A 48 -9.13 -5.28 -6.94
CA PHE A 48 -8.73 -4.84 -5.61
C PHE A 48 -9.94 -4.61 -4.70
N GLY A 49 -9.87 -5.12 -3.46
CA GLY A 49 -10.94 -4.97 -2.46
C GLY A 49 -12.12 -5.94 -2.60
N THR A 50 -12.14 -6.83 -3.60
CA THR A 50 -13.25 -7.80 -3.77
C THR A 50 -12.97 -9.15 -3.13
N VAL A 51 -11.74 -9.40 -2.69
CA VAL A 51 -11.33 -10.67 -2.09
C VAL A 51 -11.40 -10.55 -0.57
N ALA A 52 -12.26 -11.34 0.06
CA ALA A 52 -12.32 -11.41 1.52
C ALA A 52 -10.99 -11.94 2.08
N ALA A 53 -10.45 -11.31 3.12
CA ALA A 53 -9.11 -11.60 3.64
C ALA A 53 -8.92 -13.09 4.01
N ALA A 54 -9.93 -13.73 4.59
CA ALA A 54 -9.88 -15.15 4.96
C ALA A 54 -9.85 -16.10 3.74
N ALA A 55 -10.27 -15.63 2.56
CA ALA A 55 -10.30 -16.38 1.31
C ALA A 55 -9.21 -15.95 0.32
N ALA A 56 -8.27 -15.09 0.74
CA ALA A 56 -7.28 -14.51 -0.15
C ALA A 56 -6.25 -15.56 -0.63
N PRO A 57 -6.11 -15.76 -1.96
CA PRO A 57 -5.03 -16.55 -2.53
C PRO A 57 -3.65 -15.96 -2.19
N ALA A 58 -2.61 -16.79 -2.22
CA ALA A 58 -1.24 -16.36 -1.90
C ALA A 58 -0.75 -15.17 -2.75
N ALA A 59 -1.11 -15.13 -4.04
CA ALA A 59 -0.77 -14.00 -4.92
C ALA A 59 -1.39 -12.67 -4.44
N ILE A 60 -2.64 -12.72 -3.97
CA ILE A 60 -3.40 -11.56 -3.47
C ILE A 60 -2.85 -11.06 -2.13
N LEU A 61 -2.49 -11.99 -1.24
CA LEU A 61 -1.76 -11.66 -0.01
C LEU A 61 -0.42 -10.99 -0.33
N GLY A 62 0.29 -11.48 -1.34
CA GLY A 62 1.51 -10.85 -1.85
C GLY A 62 1.26 -9.42 -2.35
N CYS A 63 0.24 -9.21 -3.18
CA CYS A 63 -0.10 -7.89 -3.71
C CYS A 63 -0.48 -6.85 -2.63
N ASN A 64 -1.02 -7.30 -1.48
CA ASN A 64 -1.33 -6.42 -0.35
C ASN A 64 -0.09 -5.82 0.32
N SER A 65 1.07 -6.46 0.20
CA SER A 65 2.33 -5.92 0.73
C SER A 65 2.85 -4.69 -0.02
N ALA A 66 2.23 -4.37 -1.18
CA ALA A 66 2.59 -3.22 -2.00
C ALA A 66 1.83 -1.94 -1.62
N PHE A 67 0.94 -1.99 -0.62
CA PHE A 67 0.20 -0.84 -0.08
C PHE A 67 1.04 -0.07 0.93
#